data_AF-A0A967X655-F1
#
_entry.id   AF-A0A967X655-F1
#
_cell.length_a   1.000
_cell.length_b   1.000
_cell.length_c   1.000
_cell.angle_alpha   90.00
_cell.angle_beta   90.00
_cell.angle_gamma   90.00
#
_symmetry.space_group_name_H-M   'P 1'
#
loop_
_entity.id
_entity.type
_entity.pdbx_description
1 polymer ?
#
loop_
_entity_poly.entity_id
_entity_poly.type
_entity_poly.pdbx_seq_one_letter_code
_entity_poly.pdbx_strand_id
1 'polypeptide(L)' 'VGLAAFPPRERWDDWVELDSRAWPRRVERRYMLVPTTCFNCESACGLLAYVDKDTLQVRKFEGNPEHPG' A
#
# COMPACT_ATOMS: atom_id res chain seq x y z
N VAL A 1 -22.25 5.83 -2.40
CA VAL A 1 -20.99 5.45 -1.72
C VAL A 1 -20.07 4.90 -2.80
N GLY A 2 -19.07 5.67 -3.22
CA GLY A 2 -18.14 5.24 -4.27
C GLY A 2 -17.12 4.24 -3.70
N LEU A 3 -16.73 3.26 -4.50
CA LEU A 3 -15.58 2.42 -4.20
C LEU A 3 -14.32 3.27 -4.44
N ALA A 4 -13.54 3.52 -3.39
CA ALA A 4 -12.22 4.13 -3.56
C ALA A 4 -11.29 3.10 -4.20
N ALA A 5 -10.67 3.44 -5.32
CA ALA A 5 -9.74 2.56 -6.03
C ALA A 5 -8.37 2.45 -5.34
N PHE A 6 -8.05 3.40 -4.44
CA PHE A 6 -6.78 3.50 -3.75
C PHE A 6 -6.96 4.18 -2.37
N PRO A 7 -6.04 3.94 -1.42
CA PRO A 7 -6.04 4.61 -0.12
C PRO A 7 -5.79 6.11 -0.25
N PRO A 8 -6.58 6.99 0.41
CA PRO A 8 -6.34 8.43 0.40
C PRO A 8 -5.01 8.76 1.08
N ARG A 9 -4.25 9.72 0.53
CA ARG A 9 -2.90 10.07 0.99
C ARG A 9 -2.83 10.43 2.47
N GLU A 10 -3.87 11.06 2.99
CA GLU A 10 -3.96 11.50 4.39
C GLU A 10 -3.97 10.33 5.38
N ARG A 11 -4.18 9.11 4.90
CA ARG A 11 -4.21 7.88 5.71
C ARG A 11 -3.00 6.97 5.49
N TRP A 12 -2.01 7.38 4.70
CA TRP A 12 -0.88 6.52 4.37
C TRP A 12 0.00 6.18 5.58
N ASP A 13 0.07 7.04 6.60
CA ASP A 13 0.82 6.75 7.83
C ASP A 13 0.14 5.67 8.71
N ASP A 14 -1.17 5.43 8.54
CA ASP A 14 -1.92 4.43 9.30
C ASP A 14 -3.10 3.87 8.49
N TRP A 15 -2.78 3.00 7.55
CA TRP A 15 -3.76 2.33 6.71
C TRP A 15 -4.15 0.97 7.27
N VAL A 16 -5.45 0.67 7.21
CA VAL A 16 -5.99 -0.61 7.67
C VAL A 16 -6.61 -1.34 6.49
N GLU A 17 -6.18 -2.57 6.27
CA GLU A 17 -6.72 -3.47 5.25
C GLU A 17 -7.04 -4.84 5.87
N LEU A 18 -8.03 -5.54 5.33
CA LEU A 18 -8.32 -6.92 5.73
C LEU A 18 -7.33 -7.88 5.07
N ASP A 19 -6.85 -8.86 5.84
CA ASP A 19 -6.05 -9.95 5.31
C ASP A 19 -6.92 -10.88 4.46
N SER A 20 -6.79 -10.75 3.14
CA SER A 20 -7.50 -11.60 2.17
C SER A 20 -7.23 -13.09 2.35
N ARG A 21 -6.09 -13.49 2.94
CA ARG A 21 -5.77 -14.91 3.21
C ARG A 21 -6.49 -15.45 4.45
N ALA A 22 -7.03 -14.58 5.30
CA ALA A 22 -7.71 -14.98 6.53
C ALA A 22 -9.21 -15.26 6.36
N TRP A 23 -9.76 -15.03 5.16
CA TRP A 23 -11.18 -15.25 4.87
C TRP A 23 -11.65 -16.67 5.27
N PRO A 24 -12.80 -16.82 5.95
CA PRO A 24 -13.84 -15.82 6.24
C PRO A 24 -13.62 -15.01 7.53
N ARG A 25 -12.51 -15.22 8.23
CA ARG A 25 -12.21 -14.44 9.44
C ARG A 25 -11.81 -13.02 9.04
N ARG A 26 -12.34 -12.04 9.76
CA ARG A 26 -12.00 -10.63 9.59
C ARG A 26 -10.73 -10.34 10.38
N VAL A 27 -9.58 -10.43 9.72
CA VAL A 27 -8.28 -10.08 10.32
C VAL A 27 -7.83 -8.76 9.72
N GLU A 28 -7.72 -7.73 10.55
CA GLU A 28 -7.20 -6.42 10.13
C GLU A 28 -5.67 -6.40 10.20
N ARG A 29 -5.04 -5.73 9.25
CA ARG A 29 -3.60 -5.44 9.26
C ARG A 29 -3.37 -3.95 9.09
N ARG A 30 -2.37 -3.43 9.79
CA ARG A 30 -1.97 -2.03 9.76
C ARG A 30 -0.68 -1.82 8.98
N TYR A 31 -0.70 -0.84 8.07
CA TYR A 31 0.41 -0.52 7.19
C TYR A 31 0.76 0.96 7.23
N MET A 32 2.05 1.26 7.05
CA MET A 32 2.52 2.53 6.50
C MET A 32 2.71 2.36 5.00
N LEU A 33 2.11 3.26 4.21
CA LEU A 33 2.28 3.31 2.77
C LEU A 33 3.36 4.33 2.41
N VAL A 34 4.48 3.84 1.90
CA VAL A 34 5.67 4.66 1.64
C VAL A 34 5.87 4.79 0.13
N PRO A 35 5.79 6.00 -0.44
CA PRO A 35 6.10 6.24 -1.85
C PRO A 35 7.54 5.84 -2.15
N THR A 36 7.74 5.17 -3.27
CA THR A 36 9.05 4.74 -3.74
C THR A 36 9.09 4.70 -5.26
N THR A 37 10.28 4.56 -5.82
CA THR A 37 10.51 4.45 -7.26
C THR A 37 10.86 3.01 -7.61
N CYS A 38 10.32 2.50 -8.71
CA CYS A 38 10.68 1.19 -9.24
C CYS A 38 12.18 1.10 -9.52
N PHE A 39 12.79 -0.02 -9.13
CA PHE A 39 14.23 -0.28 -9.26
C PHE A 39 14.57 -1.32 -10.35
N ASN A 40 13.60 -1.65 -11.21
CA ASN A 40 13.77 -2.69 -12.22
C ASN A 40 14.37 -2.15 -13.54
N CYS A 41 13.97 -0.95 -13.96
CA CYS A 41 14.45 -0.28 -15.16
C CYS A 41 14.54 1.23 -14.93
N GLU A 42 14.96 1.97 -15.95
CA GLU A 42 15.18 3.43 -15.92
C GLU A 42 13.89 4.25 -16.13
N SER A 43 12.74 3.60 -16.31
CA SER A 43 11.44 4.26 -16.47
C SER A 43 10.94 4.97 -15.20
N ALA A 44 11.56 4.69 -14.05
CA ALA A 44 11.26 5.34 -12.78
C ALA A 44 9.77 5.32 -12.37
N CYS A 45 9.05 4.22 -12.65
CA CYS A 45 7.63 4.11 -12.31
C CYS A 45 7.41 4.35 -10.80
N GLY A 46 6.42 5.17 -10.45
CA GLY A 46 6.03 5.36 -9.06
C GLY A 46 5.35 4.14 -8.45
N LEU A 47 5.87 3.70 -7.32
CA LEU A 47 5.33 2.60 -6.52
C LEU A 47 4.98 3.06 -5.12
N LEU A 48 4.10 2.32 -4.46
CA LEU A 48 3.68 2.51 -3.09
C LEU A 48 3.97 1.22 -2.31
N ALA A 49 4.91 1.29 -1.38
CA ALA A 49 5.32 0.15 -0.56
C ALA A 49 4.40 0.03 0.66
N TYR A 50 3.79 -1.13 0.86
CA TYR A 50 3.01 -1.45 2.06
C TYR A 50 3.93 -2.04 3.13
N VAL A 51 4.28 -1.23 4.12
CA VAL A 51 5.15 -1.61 5.23
C VAL A 51 4.29 -1.98 6.44
N ASP A 52 4.39 -3.21 6.90
CA ASP A 52 3.70 -3.71 8.09
C ASP A 52 4.20 -2.97 9.33
N LYS A 53 3.30 -2.32 10.10
CA LYS A 53 3.71 -1.45 11.21
C LYS A 53 4.27 -2.22 12.42
N ASP A 54 3.93 -3.50 12.55
CA ASP A 54 4.38 -4.33 13.67
C ASP A 54 5.76 -4.94 13.40
N THR A 55 6.00 -5.35 12.15
CA THR A 55 7.22 -6.08 11.76
C THR A 55 8.21 -5.23 10.96
N LEU A 56 7.80 -4.06 10.47
CA LEU A 56 8.53 -3.19 9.55
C LEU A 56 8.92 -3.86 8.23
N GLN A 57 8.32 -5.01 7.91
CA GLN A 57 8.56 -5.71 6.65
C GLN A 57 7.69 -5.13 5.54
N VAL A 58 8.28 -4.98 4.35
CA VAL A 58 7.52 -4.72 3.13
C VAL A 58 6.71 -5.96 2.78
N ARG A 59 5.39 -5.81 2.63
CA ARG A 59 4.47 -6.91 2.29
C ARG A 59 4.11 -6.97 0.82
N LYS A 60 3.96 -5.81 0.18
CA LYS A 60 3.62 -5.68 -1.24
C LYS A 60 4.02 -4.30 -1.76
N PHE A 61 4.10 -4.19 -3.09
CA PHE A 61 4.18 -2.94 -3.81
C PHE A 61 2.95 -2.81 -4.70
N GLU A 62 2.36 -1.63 -4.75
CA GLU A 62 1.30 -1.26 -5.69
C GLU A 62 1.73 -0.02 -6.49
N GLY A 63 1.03 0.32 -7.57
CA GLY A 63 1.30 1.57 -8.29
C GLY A 63 0.97 2.77 -7.40
N ASN A 64 1.83 3.78 -7.38
CA ASN A 64 1.54 5.02 -6.65
C ASN A 64 0.50 5.85 -7.44
N PRO A 65 -0.72 6.07 -6.91
CA PRO A 65 -1.75 6.84 -7.62
C PRO A 65 -1.39 8.32 -7.80
N GLU A 66 -0.45 8.84 -7.01
CA GLU A 66 0.01 10.23 -7.08
C GLU A 66 1.21 10.40 -8.03
N HIS A 67 1.70 9.33 -8.68
CA HIS A 67 2.80 9.45 -9.64
C HIS A 67 2.32 10.12 -10.95
N PRO A 68 2.95 11.21 -11.40
CA PRO A 68 2.46 12.00 -12.54
C PRO A 68 2.61 11.30 -13.91
N GLY A 69 3.44 10.26 -14.00
CA GLY A 69 3.77 9.56 -15.25
C GLY A 69 5.17 9.88 -15.73
#